data_AF-A0A966XQU6-F1
#
_entry.id   AF-A0A966XQU6-F1
#
_cell.length_a   1.000
_cell.length_b   1.000
_cell.length_c   1.000
_cell.angle_alpha   90.00
_cell.angle_beta   90.00
_cell.angle_gamma   90.00
#
_symmetry.space_group_name_H-M   'P 1'
#
loop_
_entity.id
_entity.type
_entity.pdbx_description
1 polymer ?
#
loop_
_entity_poly.entity_id
_entity_poly.type
_entity_poly.pdbx_seq_one_letter_code
_entity_poly.pdbx_strand_id
1 'polypeptide(L)'
;MSTDSSLYQRRRPALESELATIPWLAVLDPAQRERATLQILVTQAMPGDIICRTGRQATYWFGVVDGLLKMSSDNAEGQTMTYTGLPPGGWFGEGTVLKRESYRYNIQALRRSIVAGLPVDTFHWLLGQSIGFNRFVMNQLNERLGQFIAAREIDRMNSPDARVARSLAALFNPALFPGVGEVLRITQQELAYLVGLSRQRVNLSLNTLQARSLIRVEYGGLRVLDLTALRSSVFLSHRETHA
;
A
#
# COMPACT_ATOMS: atom_id res chain seq x y z
N MET A 1 -27.23 0.30 -17.15
CA MET A 1 -26.67 -1.01 -17.51
C MET A 1 -25.30 -0.81 -18.13
N SER A 2 -24.24 -1.02 -17.34
CA SER A 2 -22.93 -1.48 -17.85
C SER A 2 -22.81 -2.90 -17.29
N THR A 3 -22.77 -3.89 -18.16
CA THR A 3 -22.35 -5.26 -17.80
C THR A 3 -20.84 -5.27 -17.61
N ASP A 4 -20.34 -4.48 -16.66
CA ASP A 4 -18.97 -4.62 -16.21
C ASP A 4 -18.89 -5.91 -15.44
N SER A 5 -18.27 -6.92 -16.04
CA SER A 5 -17.93 -8.17 -15.37
C SER A 5 -17.25 -7.83 -14.03
N SER A 6 -17.77 -8.39 -12.94
CA SER A 6 -17.22 -8.18 -11.60
C SER A 6 -15.72 -8.48 -11.55
N LEU A 7 -14.99 -7.89 -10.59
CA LEU A 7 -13.57 -8.21 -10.35
C LEU A 7 -13.31 -9.72 -10.29
N TYR A 8 -14.24 -10.46 -9.70
CA TYR A 8 -14.20 -11.92 -9.60
C TYR A 8 -14.23 -12.59 -10.98
N GLN A 9 -15.10 -12.14 -11.89
CA GLN A 9 -15.22 -12.69 -13.25
C GLN A 9 -14.02 -12.36 -14.14
N ARG A 10 -13.32 -11.25 -13.87
CA ARG A 10 -12.11 -10.84 -14.62
C ARG A 10 -10.81 -11.53 -14.17
N ARG A 11 -10.87 -12.40 -13.15
CA ARG A 11 -9.68 -13.08 -12.64
C ARG A 11 -9.17 -14.13 -13.62
N ARG A 12 -7.86 -14.23 -13.72
CA ARG A 12 -7.14 -15.19 -14.58
C ARG A 12 -5.91 -15.72 -13.86
N PRO A 13 -5.27 -16.80 -14.36
CA PRO A 13 -3.93 -17.16 -13.93
C PRO A 13 -2.95 -15.98 -14.07
N ALA A 14 -1.99 -15.91 -13.15
CA ALA A 14 -0.92 -14.92 -13.21
C ALA A 14 0.02 -15.19 -14.39
N LEU A 15 0.53 -14.13 -15.01
CA LEU A 15 1.62 -14.22 -15.99
C LEU A 15 2.96 -14.37 -15.26
N GLU A 16 3.96 -14.96 -15.92
CA GLU A 16 5.31 -15.13 -15.34
C GLU A 16 5.91 -13.79 -14.89
N SER A 17 5.71 -12.73 -15.68
CA SER A 17 6.16 -11.38 -15.33
C SER A 17 5.47 -10.82 -14.09
N GLU A 18 4.24 -11.22 -13.80
CA GLU A 18 3.50 -10.78 -12.61
C GLU A 18 3.97 -11.57 -11.38
N LEU A 19 4.16 -12.88 -11.54
CA LEU A 19 4.71 -13.75 -10.49
C LEU A 19 6.11 -13.30 -10.05
N ALA A 20 6.95 -12.86 -10.98
CA ALA A 20 8.28 -12.32 -10.69
C ALA A 20 8.28 -11.10 -9.75
N THR A 21 7.15 -10.38 -9.64
CA THR A 21 7.00 -9.23 -8.74
C THR A 21 6.57 -9.60 -7.32
N ILE A 22 6.22 -10.85 -7.06
CA ILE A 22 5.68 -11.30 -5.78
C ILE A 22 6.84 -11.67 -4.84
N PRO A 23 7.12 -10.87 -3.79
CA PRO A 23 8.35 -10.99 -3.01
C PRO A 23 8.44 -12.30 -2.22
N TRP A 24 7.30 -12.82 -1.73
CA TRP A 24 7.28 -14.01 -0.89
C TRP A 24 7.40 -15.32 -1.68
N LEU A 25 7.30 -15.32 -3.02
CA LEU A 25 7.55 -16.54 -3.80
C LEU A 25 9.02 -16.96 -3.74
N ALA A 26 9.94 -16.00 -3.57
CA ALA A 26 11.38 -16.25 -3.50
C ALA A 26 11.82 -16.95 -2.21
N VAL A 27 11.01 -16.92 -1.15
CA VAL A 27 11.32 -17.57 0.14
C VAL A 27 10.78 -18.99 0.25
N LEU A 28 10.09 -19.47 -0.79
CA LEU A 28 9.50 -20.81 -0.84
C LEU A 28 10.47 -21.81 -1.45
N ASP A 29 10.37 -23.07 -1.00
CA ASP A 29 11.00 -24.18 -1.72
C ASP A 29 10.29 -24.44 -3.06
N PRO A 30 10.89 -25.24 -3.97
CA PRO A 30 10.32 -25.47 -5.30
C PRO A 30 8.89 -26.01 -5.30
N ALA A 31 8.55 -26.95 -4.41
CA ALA A 31 7.23 -27.58 -4.37
C ALA A 31 6.15 -26.62 -3.80
N GLN A 32 6.52 -25.86 -2.77
CA GLN A 32 5.69 -24.78 -2.23
C GLN A 32 5.44 -23.70 -3.27
N ARG A 33 6.49 -23.29 -4.00
CA ARG A 33 6.41 -22.26 -5.04
C ARG A 33 5.54 -22.71 -6.20
N GLU A 34 5.69 -23.94 -6.68
CA GLU A 34 4.86 -24.52 -7.73
C GLU A 34 3.38 -24.50 -7.33
N ARG A 35 3.07 -25.04 -6.14
CA ARG A 35 1.69 -25.06 -5.63
C ARG A 35 1.10 -23.66 -5.47
N ALA A 36 1.85 -22.72 -4.89
CA ALA A 36 1.39 -21.35 -4.71
C ALA A 36 1.13 -20.68 -6.06
N THR A 37 2.05 -20.82 -7.01
CA THR A 37 1.96 -20.23 -8.34
C THR A 37 0.73 -20.69 -9.11
N LEU A 38 0.41 -21.98 -9.06
CA LEU A 38 -0.79 -22.54 -9.70
C LEU A 38 -2.11 -22.02 -9.11
N GLN A 39 -2.09 -21.53 -7.87
CA GLN A 39 -3.27 -21.05 -7.15
C GLN A 39 -3.44 -19.53 -7.18
N ILE A 40 -2.39 -18.78 -7.51
CA ILE A 40 -2.47 -17.32 -7.60
C ILE A 40 -3.33 -16.92 -8.80
N LEU A 41 -4.33 -16.10 -8.51
CA LEU A 41 -5.16 -15.48 -9.53
C LEU A 41 -4.91 -13.98 -9.55
N VAL A 42 -4.91 -13.40 -10.74
CA VAL A 42 -4.72 -11.98 -10.97
C VAL A 42 -5.98 -11.40 -11.60
N THR A 43 -6.40 -10.22 -11.13
CA THR A 43 -7.50 -9.46 -11.73
C THR A 43 -7.07 -8.02 -11.99
N GLN A 44 -7.71 -7.41 -12.99
CA GLN A 44 -7.57 -5.99 -13.25
C GLN A 44 -8.69 -5.23 -12.54
N ALA A 45 -8.30 -4.28 -11.70
CA ALA A 45 -9.19 -3.34 -11.03
C ALA A 45 -9.14 -1.98 -11.72
N MET A 46 -10.30 -1.39 -11.95
CA MET A 46 -10.48 -0.03 -12.48
C MET A 46 -10.59 0.97 -11.32
N PRO A 47 -10.33 2.28 -11.55
CA PRO A 47 -10.52 3.28 -10.50
C PRO A 47 -11.93 3.18 -9.89
N GLY A 48 -12.01 3.13 -8.56
CA GLY A 48 -13.27 3.00 -7.82
C GLY A 48 -13.66 1.57 -7.47
N ASP A 49 -13.11 0.56 -8.15
CA ASP A 49 -13.39 -0.85 -7.85
C ASP A 49 -12.97 -1.20 -6.40
N ILE A 50 -13.81 -1.99 -5.73
CA ILE A 50 -13.61 -2.40 -4.33
C ILE A 50 -13.13 -3.85 -4.28
N ILE A 51 -11.88 -4.04 -3.85
CA ILE A 51 -11.21 -5.34 -3.74
C ILE A 51 -11.67 -6.05 -2.47
N CYS A 52 -11.65 -5.34 -1.33
CA CYS A 52 -12.13 -5.82 -0.04
C CYS A 52 -13.19 -4.87 0.49
N ARG A 53 -14.23 -5.40 1.13
CA ARG A 53 -15.28 -4.61 1.75
C ARG A 53 -15.44 -5.00 3.21
N THR A 54 -15.57 -4.00 4.08
CA THR A 54 -15.82 -4.22 5.51
C THR A 54 -17.00 -5.18 5.73
N GLY A 55 -16.84 -6.10 6.68
CA GLY A 55 -17.82 -7.12 7.03
C GLY A 55 -17.84 -8.35 6.11
N ARG A 56 -17.19 -8.33 4.95
CA ARG A 56 -17.08 -9.50 4.07
C ARG A 56 -15.97 -10.44 4.55
N GLN A 57 -16.22 -11.73 4.46
CA GLN A 57 -15.25 -12.78 4.79
C GLN A 57 -14.03 -12.70 3.85
N ALA A 58 -12.83 -12.88 4.40
CA ALA A 58 -11.63 -13.02 3.59
C ALA A 58 -11.65 -14.33 2.78
N THR A 59 -11.47 -14.21 1.46
CA THR A 59 -11.38 -15.35 0.52
C THR A 59 -10.00 -15.47 -0.10
N TYR A 60 -9.25 -14.37 -0.17
CA TYR A 60 -7.87 -14.33 -0.62
C TYR A 60 -7.03 -13.45 0.30
N TRP A 61 -5.73 -13.76 0.36
CA TRP A 61 -4.70 -12.80 0.74
C TRP A 61 -4.25 -12.08 -0.53
N PHE A 62 -4.24 -10.75 -0.52
CA PHE A 62 -4.09 -9.95 -1.73
C PHE A 62 -2.75 -9.21 -1.78
N GLY A 63 -2.26 -8.99 -3.00
CA GLY A 63 -1.07 -8.21 -3.28
C GLY A 63 -1.24 -7.31 -4.49
N VAL A 64 -0.60 -6.14 -4.47
CA VAL A 64 -0.58 -5.21 -5.60
C VAL A 64 0.60 -5.55 -6.51
N VAL A 65 0.32 -5.98 -7.74
CA VAL A 65 1.33 -6.22 -8.77
C VAL A 65 1.69 -4.92 -9.47
N ASP A 66 0.69 -4.12 -9.82
CA ASP A 66 0.84 -2.79 -10.41
C ASP A 66 -0.33 -1.87 -10.02
N GLY A 67 -0.10 -0.56 -10.07
CA GLY A 67 -1.13 0.46 -9.79
C GLY A 67 -1.02 1.10 -8.41
N LEU A 68 -2.16 1.40 -7.80
CA LEU A 68 -2.24 1.97 -6.44
C LEU A 68 -3.62 1.71 -5.86
N LEU A 69 -3.65 1.07 -4.69
CA LEU A 69 -4.87 0.90 -3.91
C LEU A 69 -4.85 1.82 -2.69
N LYS A 70 -6.04 2.05 -2.13
CA LYS A 70 -6.27 2.79 -0.89
C LYS A 70 -6.94 1.87 0.12
N MET A 71 -6.42 1.84 1.34
CA MET A 71 -7.09 1.24 2.49
C MET A 71 -7.83 2.33 3.25
N SER A 72 -9.12 2.11 3.50
CA SER A 72 -9.98 3.08 4.18
C SER A 72 -11.11 2.42 4.96
N SER A 73 -11.76 3.18 5.84
CA SER A 73 -13.04 2.82 6.45
C SER A 73 -14.04 3.94 6.25
N ASP A 74 -15.33 3.61 6.23
CA ASP A 74 -16.38 4.60 6.27
C ASP A 74 -16.90 4.70 7.72
N ASN A 75 -17.08 5.93 8.22
CA ASN A 75 -17.73 6.14 9.52
C ASN A 75 -19.26 6.03 9.39
N ALA A 76 -19.98 6.12 10.51
CA ALA A 76 -21.44 6.01 10.53
C ALA A 76 -22.16 7.11 9.71
N GLU A 77 -21.48 8.23 9.45
CA GLU A 77 -21.96 9.36 8.65
C GLU A 77 -21.57 9.24 7.16
N GLY A 78 -20.92 8.13 6.77
CA GLY A 78 -20.47 7.89 5.40
C GLY A 78 -19.20 8.62 4.99
N GLN A 79 -18.51 9.29 5.93
CA GLN A 79 -17.22 9.90 5.66
C GLN A 79 -16.13 8.82 5.60
N THR A 80 -15.40 8.79 4.49
CA THR A 80 -14.29 7.85 4.30
C THR A 80 -13.02 8.37 4.97
N MET A 81 -12.51 7.62 5.94
CA MET A 81 -11.20 7.83 6.53
C MET A 81 -10.17 6.93 5.84
N THR A 82 -9.15 7.53 5.22
CA THR A 82 -8.03 6.80 4.60
C THR A 82 -7.00 6.43 5.67
N TYR A 83 -6.54 5.18 5.66
CA TYR A 83 -5.46 4.72 6.54
C TYR A 83 -4.10 4.77 5.85
N THR A 84 -4.02 4.21 4.64
CA THR A 84 -2.76 4.15 3.90
C THR A 84 -2.97 3.85 2.42
N GLY A 85 -1.95 4.12 1.62
CA GLY A 85 -1.83 3.66 0.24
C GLY A 85 -1.14 2.30 0.18
N LEU A 86 -1.48 1.53 -0.84
CA LEU A 86 -0.89 0.22 -1.12
C LEU A 86 -0.31 0.27 -2.55
N PRO A 87 0.97 0.65 -2.69
CA PRO A 87 1.68 0.65 -3.96
C PRO A 87 2.14 -0.77 -4.36
N PRO A 88 2.74 -0.95 -5.55
CA PRO A 88 3.23 -2.25 -6.02
C PRO A 88 4.18 -2.95 -5.04
N GLY A 89 4.07 -4.28 -4.99
CA GLY A 89 4.75 -5.13 -4.01
C GLY A 89 4.04 -5.23 -2.66
N GLY A 90 3.05 -4.35 -2.39
CA GLY A 90 2.27 -4.34 -1.15
C GLY A 90 1.29 -5.50 -1.04
N TRP A 91 1.59 -6.45 -0.15
CA TRP A 91 0.66 -7.53 0.26
C TRP A 91 -0.05 -7.20 1.56
N PHE A 92 -1.37 -7.39 1.60
CA PHE A 92 -2.25 -6.92 2.68
C PHE A 92 -3.36 -7.92 3.01
N GLY A 93 -3.94 -7.78 4.20
CA GLY A 93 -5.02 -8.65 4.67
C GLY A 93 -4.55 -9.82 5.54
N GLU A 94 -3.24 -9.96 5.78
CA GLU A 94 -2.64 -11.05 6.52
C GLU A 94 -3.25 -11.21 7.92
N GLY A 95 -3.48 -10.11 8.66
CA GLY A 95 -4.09 -10.18 10.00
C GLY A 95 -5.54 -10.69 9.96
N THR A 96 -6.29 -10.36 8.92
CA THR A 96 -7.66 -10.86 8.71
C THR A 96 -7.64 -12.33 8.31
N VAL A 97 -6.76 -12.71 7.38
CA VAL A 97 -6.64 -14.07 6.87
C VAL A 97 -6.14 -15.03 7.95
N LEU A 98 -5.15 -14.63 8.75
CA LEU A 98 -4.61 -15.40 9.87
C LEU A 98 -5.71 -15.79 10.88
N LYS A 99 -6.60 -14.85 11.21
CA LYS A 99 -7.70 -15.06 12.15
C LYS A 99 -8.95 -15.69 11.51
N ARG A 100 -8.96 -15.85 10.19
CA ARG A 100 -10.15 -16.23 9.40
C ARG A 100 -11.35 -15.32 9.69
N GLU A 101 -11.10 -14.03 9.86
CA GLU A 101 -12.12 -13.01 10.17
C GLU A 101 -12.67 -12.33 8.90
N SER A 102 -13.73 -11.54 9.07
CA SER A 102 -14.16 -10.55 8.07
C SER A 102 -13.21 -9.35 8.02
N TYR A 103 -13.13 -8.71 6.84
CA TYR A 103 -12.39 -7.46 6.69
C TYR A 103 -12.98 -6.37 7.59
N ARG A 104 -12.10 -5.59 8.23
CA ARG A 104 -12.47 -4.43 9.06
C ARG A 104 -12.28 -3.09 8.33
N TYR A 105 -11.93 -3.15 7.05
CA TYR A 105 -11.64 -2.02 6.20
C TYR A 105 -12.01 -2.33 4.76
N ASN A 106 -12.13 -1.28 3.98
CA ASN A 106 -12.28 -1.31 2.54
C ASN A 106 -10.91 -1.20 1.86
N ILE A 107 -10.79 -1.84 0.69
CA ILE A 107 -9.66 -1.68 -0.22
C ILE A 107 -10.23 -1.27 -1.57
N GLN A 108 -9.78 -0.14 -2.09
CA GLN A 108 -10.29 0.43 -3.33
C GLN A 108 -9.14 0.79 -4.27
N ALA A 109 -9.31 0.55 -5.57
CA ALA A 109 -8.36 1.00 -6.58
C ALA A 109 -8.47 2.51 -6.82
N LEU A 110 -7.36 3.24 -6.72
CA LEU A 110 -7.30 4.67 -7.04
C LEU A 110 -7.09 4.92 -8.54
N ARG A 111 -6.51 3.93 -9.23
CA ARG A 111 -6.26 3.90 -10.65
C ARG A 111 -6.33 2.48 -11.18
N ARG A 112 -6.23 2.30 -12.51
CA ARG A 112 -6.07 0.96 -13.10
C ARG A 112 -4.94 0.22 -12.38
N SER A 113 -5.26 -0.92 -11.80
CA SER A 113 -4.36 -1.70 -10.95
C SER A 113 -4.45 -3.18 -11.29
N ILE A 114 -3.35 -3.89 -11.12
CA ILE A 114 -3.26 -5.35 -11.24
C ILE A 114 -3.12 -5.91 -9.83
N VAL A 115 -4.06 -6.76 -9.42
CA VAL A 115 -4.15 -7.29 -8.06
C VAL A 115 -4.08 -8.80 -8.10
N ALA A 116 -3.09 -9.36 -7.40
CA ALA A 116 -2.94 -10.79 -7.18
C ALA A 116 -3.71 -11.21 -5.91
N GLY A 117 -4.27 -12.41 -5.93
CA GLY A 117 -4.92 -13.06 -4.80
C GLY A 117 -4.42 -14.49 -4.64
N LEU A 118 -3.97 -14.84 -3.44
CA LEU A 118 -3.69 -16.21 -3.02
C LEU A 118 -4.88 -16.72 -2.20
N PRO A 119 -5.50 -17.87 -2.56
CA PRO A 119 -6.59 -18.43 -1.78
C PRO A 119 -6.21 -18.64 -0.31
N VAL A 120 -7.14 -18.34 0.60
CA VAL A 120 -6.91 -18.43 2.05
C VAL A 120 -6.43 -19.83 2.47
N ASP A 121 -6.95 -20.89 1.86
CA ASP A 121 -6.52 -22.25 2.21
C ASP A 121 -5.08 -22.55 1.77
N THR A 122 -4.64 -22.00 0.63
CA THR A 122 -3.22 -22.09 0.22
C THR A 122 -2.32 -21.25 1.13
N PHE A 123 -2.78 -20.08 1.57
CA PHE A 123 -2.08 -19.27 2.57
C PHE A 123 -1.88 -20.05 3.88
N HIS A 124 -2.93 -20.66 4.43
CA HIS A 124 -2.85 -21.46 5.66
C HIS A 124 -2.01 -22.72 5.48
N TRP A 125 -2.08 -23.36 4.31
CA TRP A 125 -1.18 -24.47 3.98
C TRP A 125 0.30 -24.02 3.99
N LEU A 126 0.64 -22.87 3.40
CA LEU A 126 2.01 -22.34 3.44
C LEU A 126 2.47 -22.03 4.87
N LEU A 127 1.61 -21.50 5.73
CA LEU A 127 1.93 -21.31 7.15
C LEU A 127 2.24 -22.62 7.87
N GLY A 128 1.53 -23.70 7.53
CA GLY A 128 1.79 -25.01 8.11
C GLY A 128 3.05 -25.70 7.60
N GLN A 129 3.58 -25.31 6.43
CA GLN A 129 4.61 -26.08 5.72
C GLN A 129 5.91 -25.31 5.45
N SER A 130 5.89 -23.98 5.48
CA SER A 130 7.03 -23.15 5.04
C SER A 130 7.53 -22.22 6.14
N ILE A 131 8.71 -22.51 6.68
CA ILE A 131 9.38 -21.61 7.63
C ILE A 131 9.71 -20.26 6.97
N GLY A 132 10.13 -20.27 5.69
CA GLY A 132 10.40 -19.06 4.92
C GLY A 132 9.18 -18.16 4.80
N PHE A 133 8.03 -18.73 4.45
CA PHE A 133 6.77 -18.00 4.40
C PHE A 133 6.33 -17.45 5.77
N ASN A 134 6.44 -18.26 6.83
CA ASN A 134 6.14 -17.81 8.18
C ASN A 134 6.99 -16.59 8.58
N ARG A 135 8.29 -16.62 8.32
CA ARG A 135 9.20 -15.48 8.57
C ARG A 135 8.81 -14.25 7.76
N PHE A 136 8.43 -14.42 6.51
CA PHE A 136 7.92 -13.34 5.68
C PHE A 136 6.66 -12.70 6.30
N VAL A 137 5.65 -13.50 6.67
CA VAL A 137 4.40 -13.01 7.26
C VAL A 137 4.64 -12.32 8.61
N MET A 138 5.51 -12.88 9.46
CA MET A 138 5.90 -12.25 10.73
C MET A 138 6.57 -10.89 10.51
N ASN A 139 7.48 -10.79 9.54
CA ASN A 139 8.11 -9.52 9.20
C ASN A 139 7.09 -8.50 8.67
N GLN A 140 6.16 -8.92 7.81
CA GLN A 140 5.07 -8.06 7.33
C GLN A 140 4.24 -7.48 8.48
N LEU A 141 3.86 -8.31 9.46
CA LEU A 141 3.11 -7.87 10.63
C LEU A 141 3.91 -6.87 11.48
N ASN A 142 5.21 -7.12 11.68
CA ASN A 142 6.11 -6.23 12.41
C ASN A 142 6.22 -4.86 11.72
N GLU A 143 6.45 -4.85 10.41
CA GLU A 143 6.54 -3.62 9.62
C GLU A 143 5.22 -2.85 9.57
N ARG A 144 4.08 -3.54 9.49
CA ARG A 144 2.76 -2.92 9.58
C ARG A 144 2.52 -2.28 10.94
N LEU A 145 2.93 -2.92 12.04
CA LEU A 145 2.82 -2.32 13.37
C LEU A 145 3.60 -1.01 13.44
N GLY A 146 4.85 -1.00 12.95
CA GLY A 146 5.65 0.21 12.83
C GLY A 146 4.97 1.28 11.97
N GLN A 147 4.39 0.90 10.83
CA GLN A 147 3.64 1.81 9.96
C GLN A 147 2.43 2.43 10.68
N PHE A 148 1.67 1.65 11.47
CA PHE A 148 0.51 2.15 12.21
C PHE A 148 0.90 3.08 13.36
N ILE A 149 1.99 2.78 14.07
CA ILE A 149 2.53 3.68 15.11
C ILE A 149 2.94 5.00 14.48
N ALA A 150 3.70 4.97 13.38
CA ALA A 150 4.10 6.17 12.65
C ALA A 150 2.89 6.96 12.12
N ALA A 151 1.86 6.28 11.61
CA ALA A 151 0.63 6.93 11.14
C ALA A 151 -0.07 7.72 12.27
N ARG A 152 -0.11 7.18 13.49
CA ARG A 152 -0.65 7.89 14.67
C ARG A 152 0.16 9.12 15.03
N GLU A 153 1.48 9.07 14.92
CA GLU A 153 2.33 10.26 15.11
C GLU A 153 2.04 11.32 14.05
N ILE A 154 1.92 10.91 12.77
CA ILE A 154 1.62 11.79 11.64
C ILE A 154 0.25 12.47 11.82
N ASP A 155 -0.78 11.73 12.24
CA ASP A 155 -2.13 12.25 12.48
C ASP A 155 -2.13 13.38 13.52
N ARG A 156 -1.17 13.38 14.46
CA ARG A 156 -1.02 14.40 15.52
C ARG A 156 -0.12 15.56 15.12
N MET A 157 0.47 15.54 13.93
CA MET A 157 1.33 16.64 13.46
C MET A 157 0.50 17.83 13.01
N ASN A 158 0.85 19.02 13.53
CA ASN A 158 0.19 20.28 13.15
C ASN A 158 0.72 20.87 11.83
N SER A 159 1.89 20.43 11.36
CA SER A 159 2.51 20.92 10.13
C SER A 159 2.06 20.09 8.91
N PRO A 160 1.35 20.69 7.92
CA PRO A 160 0.99 20.00 6.69
C PRO A 160 2.21 19.50 5.90
N ASP A 161 3.32 20.23 5.93
CA ASP A 161 4.54 19.86 5.21
C ASP A 161 5.20 18.63 5.85
N ALA A 162 5.23 18.59 7.19
CA ALA A 162 5.70 17.41 7.91
C ALA A 162 4.78 16.20 7.64
N ARG A 163 3.46 16.39 7.65
CA ARG A 163 2.50 15.32 7.32
C ARG A 163 2.74 14.75 5.93
N VAL A 164 2.85 15.61 4.91
CA VAL A 164 3.12 15.18 3.52
C VAL A 164 4.46 14.45 3.42
N ALA A 165 5.53 14.99 4.02
CA ALA A 165 6.86 14.38 4.01
C ALA A 165 6.84 12.96 4.63
N ARG A 166 6.16 12.80 5.76
CA ARG A 166 6.12 11.56 6.51
C ARG A 166 5.24 10.51 5.87
N SER A 167 4.05 10.90 5.39
CA SER A 167 3.19 10.02 4.62
C SER A 167 3.88 9.54 3.35
N LEU A 168 4.62 10.43 2.69
CA LEU A 168 5.43 10.06 1.52
C LEU A 168 6.51 9.04 1.90
N ALA A 169 7.30 9.29 2.93
CA ALA A 169 8.34 8.39 3.39
C ALA A 169 7.82 6.99 3.77
N ALA A 170 6.59 6.91 4.28
CA ALA A 170 5.95 5.64 4.61
C ALA A 170 5.66 4.77 3.38
N LEU A 171 5.44 5.38 2.20
CA LEU A 171 5.21 4.67 0.94
C LEU A 171 6.50 4.08 0.32
N PHE A 172 7.67 4.41 0.87
CA PHE A 172 8.97 3.85 0.48
C PHE A 172 9.50 2.84 1.51
N ASN A 173 8.63 2.18 2.27
CA ASN A 173 9.06 1.07 3.13
C ASN A 173 9.47 -0.13 2.24
N PRO A 174 10.75 -0.55 2.20
CA PRO A 174 11.22 -1.59 1.27
C PRO A 174 10.71 -2.99 1.63
N ALA A 175 10.37 -3.24 2.89
CA ALA A 175 9.81 -4.51 3.31
C ALA A 175 8.34 -4.63 2.92
N LEU A 176 7.55 -3.57 3.12
CA LEU A 176 6.13 -3.57 2.77
C LEU A 176 5.89 -3.35 1.28
N PHE A 177 6.69 -2.51 0.63
CA PHE A 177 6.45 -1.98 -0.72
C PHE A 177 7.67 -2.11 -1.64
N PRO A 178 8.23 -3.32 -1.81
CA PRO A 178 9.44 -3.52 -2.60
C PRO A 178 9.30 -3.13 -4.08
N GLY A 179 8.07 -2.98 -4.60
CA GLY A 179 7.80 -2.63 -6.00
C GLY A 179 7.81 -1.12 -6.30
N VAL A 180 8.00 -0.23 -5.32
CA VAL A 180 8.03 1.23 -5.54
C VAL A 180 9.31 1.69 -6.25
N GLY A 181 10.43 0.99 -6.04
CA GLY A 181 11.73 1.40 -6.58
C GLY A 181 12.13 2.81 -6.11
N GLU A 182 12.77 3.58 -6.99
CA GLU A 182 13.25 4.94 -6.68
C GLU A 182 12.20 6.04 -6.94
N VAL A 183 11.18 5.75 -7.76
CA VAL A 183 10.16 6.71 -8.20
C VAL A 183 8.78 6.17 -7.83
N LEU A 184 8.13 6.85 -6.89
CA LEU A 184 6.74 6.59 -6.58
C LEU A 184 5.87 7.25 -7.64
N ARG A 185 5.27 6.43 -8.51
CA ARG A 185 4.21 6.89 -9.42
C ARG A 185 2.99 7.27 -8.60
N ILE A 186 2.79 8.55 -8.31
CA ILE A 186 1.63 9.04 -7.57
C ILE A 186 1.28 10.45 -8.04
N THR A 187 0.00 10.69 -8.29
CA THR A 187 -0.52 12.02 -8.58
C THR A 187 -0.67 12.82 -7.29
N GLN A 188 -0.66 14.15 -7.40
CA GLN A 188 -0.94 15.02 -6.25
C GLN A 188 -2.33 14.77 -5.65
N GLN A 189 -3.31 14.37 -6.47
CA GLN A 189 -4.65 14.04 -6.02
C GLN A 189 -4.69 12.72 -5.24
N GLU A 190 -4.00 11.68 -5.71
CA GLU A 190 -3.85 10.44 -4.95
C GLU A 190 -3.14 10.69 -3.62
N LEU A 191 -2.05 11.46 -3.62
CA LEU A 191 -1.36 11.81 -2.38
C LEU A 191 -2.26 12.60 -1.43
N ALA A 192 -3.07 13.53 -1.94
CA ALA A 192 -4.07 14.25 -1.15
C ALA A 192 -5.06 13.31 -0.45
N TYR A 193 -5.56 12.28 -1.16
CA TYR A 193 -6.43 11.27 -0.55
C TYR A 193 -5.72 10.45 0.53
N LEU A 194 -4.43 10.15 0.35
CA LEU A 194 -3.65 9.34 1.31
C LEU A 194 -3.26 10.12 2.56
N VAL A 195 -2.93 11.41 2.43
CA VAL A 195 -2.52 12.26 3.56
C VAL A 195 -3.71 12.86 4.31
N GLY A 196 -4.89 12.90 3.67
CA GLY A 196 -6.08 13.56 4.21
C GLY A 196 -5.94 15.08 4.20
N LEU A 197 -5.40 15.64 3.10
CA LEU A 197 -5.23 17.07 2.88
C LEU A 197 -5.86 17.46 1.54
N SER A 198 -6.10 18.76 1.32
CA SER A 198 -6.51 19.24 0.00
C SER A 198 -5.37 19.11 -1.01
N ARG A 199 -5.71 18.91 -2.29
CA ARG A 199 -4.73 18.88 -3.38
C ARG A 199 -3.86 20.13 -3.42
N GLN A 200 -4.45 21.30 -3.19
CA GLN A 200 -3.72 22.57 -3.14
C GLN A 200 -2.68 22.60 -2.01
N ARG A 201 -3.05 22.12 -0.82
CA ARG A 201 -2.13 22.03 0.31
C ARG A 201 -0.99 21.05 0.05
N VAL A 202 -1.30 19.89 -0.54
CA VAL A 202 -0.28 18.92 -0.95
C VAL A 202 0.68 19.53 -1.98
N ASN A 203 0.17 20.22 -3.00
CA ASN A 203 1.01 20.87 -4.01
C ASN A 203 1.98 21.87 -3.37
N LEU A 204 1.49 22.71 -2.44
CA LEU A 204 2.35 23.64 -1.71
C LEU A 204 3.43 22.91 -0.89
N SER A 205 3.06 21.85 -0.18
CA SER A 205 4.02 21.04 0.58
C SER A 205 5.07 20.38 -0.32
N LEU A 206 4.67 19.84 -1.48
CA LEU A 206 5.61 19.26 -2.45
C LEU A 206 6.59 20.31 -2.98
N ASN A 207 6.12 21.53 -3.27
CA ASN A 207 7.01 22.64 -3.66
C ASN A 207 8.01 22.98 -2.56
N THR A 208 7.59 23.03 -1.29
CA THR A 208 8.49 23.24 -0.15
C THR A 208 9.55 22.14 -0.05
N LEU A 209 9.15 20.87 -0.16
CA LEU A 209 10.07 19.73 -0.06
C LEU A 209 11.04 19.69 -1.24
N GLN A 210 10.59 20.05 -2.44
CA GLN A 210 11.43 20.14 -3.63
C GLN A 210 12.42 21.30 -3.55
N ALA A 211 12.01 22.49 -3.07
CA ALA A 211 12.91 23.63 -2.86
C ALA A 211 14.05 23.30 -1.87
N ARG A 212 13.82 22.33 -0.97
CA ARG A 212 14.82 21.80 -0.03
C ARG A 212 15.62 20.61 -0.58
N SER A 213 15.45 20.26 -1.85
CA SER A 213 16.11 19.11 -2.50
C SER A 213 15.86 17.76 -1.81
N LEU A 214 14.74 17.60 -1.12
CA LEU A 214 14.38 16.34 -0.44
C LEU A 214 13.68 15.38 -1.38
N ILE A 215 12.99 15.94 -2.37
CA ILE A 215 12.26 15.23 -3.41
C ILE A 215 12.49 15.92 -4.74
N ARG A 216 12.18 15.21 -5.82
CA ARG A 216 12.03 15.74 -7.17
C ARG A 216 10.69 15.31 -7.72
N VAL A 217 9.85 16.26 -8.08
CA VAL A 217 8.59 15.98 -8.78
C VAL A 217 8.92 15.70 -10.24
N GLU A 218 8.42 14.59 -10.75
CA GLU A 218 8.65 14.13 -12.12
C GLU A 218 7.30 13.96 -12.83
N TYR A 219 7.30 13.82 -14.16
CA TYR A 219 6.05 13.58 -14.88
C TYR A 219 5.43 12.24 -14.42
N GLY A 220 4.21 12.30 -13.86
CA GLY A 220 3.46 11.12 -13.40
C GLY A 220 3.92 10.53 -12.06
N GLY A 221 4.81 11.19 -11.31
CA GLY A 221 5.23 10.70 -10.00
C GLY A 221 6.20 11.62 -9.27
N LEU A 222 6.90 11.06 -8.30
CA LEU A 222 8.01 11.75 -7.66
C LEU A 222 9.11 10.79 -7.22
N ARG A 223 10.32 11.34 -7.16
CA ARG A 223 11.52 10.71 -6.62
C ARG A 223 11.83 11.26 -5.25
N VAL A 224 12.15 10.38 -4.31
CA VAL A 224 12.72 10.78 -3.02
C VAL A 224 14.23 10.87 -3.16
N LEU A 225 14.80 12.02 -2.82
CA LEU A 225 16.25 12.27 -2.86
C LEU A 225 16.89 12.00 -1.50
N ASP A 226 16.17 12.28 -0.41
CA ASP A 226 16.62 12.01 0.95
C ASP A 226 15.48 11.44 1.81
N LEU A 227 15.41 10.11 1.87
CA LEU A 227 14.38 9.40 2.66
C LEU A 227 14.57 9.60 4.17
N THR A 228 15.82 9.72 4.62
CA THR A 228 16.13 9.91 6.05
C THR A 228 15.67 11.28 6.50
N ALA A 229 15.96 12.32 5.72
CA ALA A 229 15.45 13.64 5.99
C ALA A 229 13.92 13.62 6.05
N LEU A 230 13.21 13.03 5.08
CA LEU A 230 11.73 12.93 5.10
C LEU A 230 11.19 12.23 6.36
N ARG A 231 11.97 11.31 6.95
CA ARG A 231 11.71 10.63 8.23
C ARG A 231 12.24 11.36 9.47
N SER A 232 12.75 12.57 9.34
CA SER A 232 13.25 13.37 10.47
C SER A 232 12.31 14.54 10.79
N SER A 233 12.31 15.02 12.03
CA SER A 233 11.55 16.21 12.48
C SER A 233 12.31 17.52 12.24
N VAL A 234 13.55 17.43 11.75
CA VAL A 234 14.51 18.53 11.62
C VAL A 234 14.03 19.61 10.64
N PHE A 235 12.94 19.36 9.91
CA PHE A 235 12.30 20.34 9.05
C PHE A 235 11.71 21.58 9.74
N LEU A 236 11.55 21.54 11.07
CA LEU A 236 10.80 22.54 11.84
C LEU A 236 11.67 23.58 12.57
N SER A 237 12.98 23.41 12.68
CA SER A 237 13.84 24.39 13.34
C SER A 237 14.50 25.29 12.30
N HIS A 238 13.78 26.30 11.79
CA HIS A 238 14.33 27.60 11.35
C HIS A 238 13.21 28.52 10.86
N ARG A 239 12.66 29.34 11.76
CA ARG A 239 12.23 30.74 11.53
C ARG A 239 11.67 31.35 12.83
N GLU A 240 12.57 31.68 13.75
CA GLU A 240 12.42 32.85 14.63
C GLU A 240 13.83 33.39 14.86
N THR A 241 14.28 34.23 13.94
CA THR A 241 15.34 35.20 14.21
C THR A 241 14.70 36.55 13.92
N HIS A 242 13.90 37.02 14.87
CA HIS A 242 13.53 38.43 14.92
C HIS A 242 14.69 39.16 15.59
N ALA A 243 15.42 39.90 14.76
CA ALA A 243 16.19 41.06 15.19
C ALA A 243 15.24 42.20 15.58
#